data_AF-A0A8A3PLN6-F1
#
_entry.id   AF-A0A8A3PLN6-F1
#
_cell.length_a   1.000
_cell.length_b   1.000
_cell.length_c   1.000
_cell.angle_alpha   90.00
_cell.angle_beta   90.00
_cell.angle_gamma   90.00
#
_symmetry.space_group_name_H-M   'P 1'
#
loop_
_entity.id
_entity.type
_entity.pdbx_description
1 polymer ?
#
loop_
_entity_poly.entity_id
_entity_poly.type
_entity_poly.pdbx_seq_one_letter_code
_entity_poly.pdbx_strand_id
1 'polypeptide(L)'
;MDSIMQNSGLNEKELLLTCAIGLVDFHYLDDSIQNRAFQWLNKLAISSSNVMLRLTGPITNILDDVLISCQNPVTLESAHQLLRTIISNPRFSAAMENTDALDRALGSLGFGGLWKNSTYQGHHEVARECTVLTDKLIELIIA
;
A
#
# COMPACT_ATOMS: atom_id res chain seq x y z
N MET A 1 10.68 -18.38 16.69
CA MET A 1 10.15 -17.81 15.42
C MET A 1 8.80 -17.22 15.76
N ASP A 2 8.85 -16.16 16.57
CA ASP A 2 7.67 -15.55 17.19
C ASP A 2 6.92 -14.78 16.12
N SER A 3 5.74 -15.29 15.77
CA SER A 3 4.87 -14.67 14.77
C SER A 3 4.65 -13.21 15.15
N ILE A 4 4.69 -12.29 14.19
CA ILE A 4 4.43 -10.85 14.40
C ILE A 4 3.13 -10.60 15.19
N MET A 5 2.17 -11.52 15.11
CA MET A 5 0.93 -11.54 15.88
C MET A 5 1.14 -11.77 17.39
N GLN A 6 2.12 -12.58 17.78
CA GLN A 6 2.42 -12.93 19.17
C GLN A 6 3.12 -11.78 19.93
N ASN A 7 3.79 -10.87 19.22
CA ASN A 7 4.47 -9.71 19.82
C ASN A 7 3.59 -8.47 19.97
N SER A 8 2.37 -8.45 19.43
CA SER A 8 1.51 -7.25 19.43
C SER A 8 0.15 -7.43 20.09
N GLY A 9 -0.31 -8.67 20.32
CA GLY A 9 -1.62 -8.94 20.93
C GLY A 9 -2.81 -8.50 20.05
N LEU A 10 -2.55 -8.09 18.81
CA LEU A 10 -3.56 -7.60 17.87
C LEU A 10 -4.26 -8.76 17.17
N ASN A 11 -5.57 -8.64 16.99
CA ASN A 11 -6.30 -9.54 16.10
C ASN A 11 -6.02 -9.21 14.62
N GLU A 12 -6.43 -10.09 13.70
CA GLU A 12 -6.14 -9.93 12.26
C GLU A 12 -6.68 -8.61 11.68
N LYS A 13 -7.86 -8.17 12.15
CA LYS A 13 -8.52 -6.93 11.69
C LYS A 13 -7.78 -5.69 12.17
N GLU A 14 -7.38 -5.69 13.43
CA GLU A 14 -6.56 -4.63 14.03
C GLU A 14 -5.21 -4.54 13.33
N LEU A 15 -4.54 -5.67 13.09
CA LEU A 15 -3.29 -5.69 12.35
C LEU A 15 -3.46 -5.13 10.94
N LEU A 16 -4.52 -5.54 10.21
CA LEU A 16 -4.81 -5.02 8.87
C LEU A 16 -5.02 -3.50 8.89
N LEU A 17 -5.80 -2.99 9.85
CA LEU A 17 -6.05 -1.56 9.99
C LEU A 17 -4.77 -0.81 10.34
N THR A 18 -3.97 -1.32 11.29
CA THR A 18 -2.66 -0.74 11.64
C THR A 18 -1.73 -0.70 10.43
N CYS A 19 -1.66 -1.78 9.64
CA CYS A 19 -0.91 -1.77 8.38
C CYS A 19 -1.42 -0.70 7.42
N ALA A 20 -2.74 -0.65 7.20
CA ALA A 20 -3.34 0.28 6.24
C ALA A 20 -2.99 1.72 6.62
N ILE A 21 -3.19 2.10 7.89
CA ILE A 21 -2.85 3.43 8.40
C ILE A 21 -1.34 3.72 8.26
N GLY A 22 -0.49 2.75 8.61
CA GLY A 22 0.97 2.94 8.53
C GLY A 22 1.52 3.02 7.10
N LEU A 23 0.76 2.57 6.10
CA LEU A 23 1.12 2.63 4.69
C LEU A 23 0.50 3.82 3.96
N VAL A 24 -0.48 4.50 4.56
CA VAL A 24 -0.99 5.77 4.03
C VAL A 24 0.17 6.76 3.93
N ASP A 25 0.30 7.41 2.77
CA ASP A 25 1.35 8.39 2.48
C ASP A 25 2.79 7.88 2.68
N PHE A 26 3.02 6.59 2.44
CA PHE A 26 4.33 5.93 2.57
C PHE A 26 5.48 6.71 1.90
N HIS A 27 5.23 7.32 0.75
CA HIS A 27 6.21 8.09 -0.02
C HIS A 27 6.76 9.33 0.70
N TYR A 28 6.05 9.85 1.70
CA TYR A 28 6.49 10.99 2.49
C TYR A 28 7.32 10.61 3.71
N LEU A 29 7.41 9.31 4.01
CA LEU A 29 8.24 8.83 5.11
C LEU A 29 9.72 8.98 4.74
N ASP A 30 10.55 9.33 5.73
CA ASP A 30 12.00 9.32 5.56
C ASP A 30 12.49 7.92 5.14
N ASP A 31 13.56 7.87 4.34
CA ASP A 31 14.15 6.62 3.84
C ASP A 31 14.40 5.58 4.94
N SER A 32 14.83 6.03 6.12
CA SER A 32 15.08 5.15 7.27
C SER A 32 13.81 4.48 7.80
N ILE A 33 12.68 5.19 7.74
CA ILE A 33 11.37 4.70 8.14
C ILE A 33 10.82 3.78 7.04
N GLN A 34 10.92 4.17 5.77
CA GLN A 34 10.54 3.32 4.63
C GLN A 34 11.29 1.99 4.66
N ASN A 35 12.61 2.02 4.88
CA ASN A 35 13.44 0.83 5.01
C ASN A 35 12.95 -0.09 6.13
N ARG A 36 12.69 0.46 7.33
CA ARG A 36 12.17 -0.31 8.46
C ARG A 36 10.79 -0.91 8.15
N ALA A 37 9.95 -0.16 7.47
CA ALA A 37 8.64 -0.63 7.05
C ALA A 37 8.74 -1.77 6.04
N PHE A 38 9.62 -1.68 5.03
CA PHE A 38 9.87 -2.79 4.08
C PHE A 38 10.39 -4.05 4.78
N GLN A 39 11.33 -3.91 5.71
CA GLN A 39 11.81 -5.05 6.50
C GLN A 39 10.69 -5.69 7.33
N TRP A 40 9.79 -4.87 7.88
CA TRP A 40 8.65 -5.36 8.64
C TRP A 40 7.61 -6.07 7.75
N LEU A 41 7.26 -5.47 6.60
CA LEU A 41 6.40 -6.08 5.60
C LEU A 41 6.96 -7.41 5.10
N ASN A 42 8.27 -7.51 4.91
CA ASN A 42 8.91 -8.76 4.49
C ASN A 42 8.74 -9.86 5.54
N LYS A 43 8.92 -9.53 6.83
CA LYS A 43 8.63 -10.47 7.93
C LYS A 43 7.15 -10.87 7.96
N LEU A 44 6.23 -9.95 7.68
CA LEU A 44 4.79 -10.22 7.60
C LEU A 44 4.46 -11.16 6.43
N ALA A 45 5.08 -10.95 5.27
CA ALA A 45 4.93 -11.79 4.09
C ALA A 45 5.47 -13.21 4.30
N ILE A 46 6.65 -13.36 4.94
CA ILE A 46 7.22 -14.65 5.31
C ILE A 46 6.30 -15.43 6.26
N SER A 47 5.66 -14.72 7.19
CA SER A 47 4.70 -15.32 8.13
C SER A 47 3.39 -15.76 7.48
N SER A 48 3.22 -15.55 6.16
CA SER A 48 2.05 -15.98 5.37
C SER A 48 0.71 -15.51 5.95
N SER A 49 0.65 -14.26 6.42
CA SER A 49 -0.56 -13.68 7.01
C SER A 49 -1.64 -13.38 5.95
N ASN A 50 -2.91 -13.67 6.26
CA ASN A 50 -4.06 -13.22 5.47
C ASN A 50 -4.10 -11.68 5.33
N VAL A 51 -3.52 -10.96 6.29
CA VAL A 51 -3.33 -9.50 6.21
C VAL A 51 -2.46 -9.14 4.99
N MET A 52 -1.36 -9.88 4.76
CA MET A 52 -0.48 -9.63 3.62
C MET A 52 -1.21 -9.82 2.29
N LEU A 53 -2.08 -10.84 2.17
CA LEU A 53 -2.88 -11.07 0.96
C LEU A 53 -3.73 -9.85 0.61
N ARG A 54 -4.35 -9.22 1.61
CA ARG A 54 -5.19 -8.03 1.41
C ARG A 54 -4.38 -6.78 1.08
N LEU A 55 -3.13 -6.71 1.55
CA LEU A 55 -2.22 -5.58 1.33
C LEU A 55 -1.37 -5.72 0.06
N THR A 56 -1.41 -6.87 -0.63
CA THR A 56 -0.45 -7.16 -1.70
C THR A 56 -0.51 -6.15 -2.84
N GLY A 57 -1.69 -5.85 -3.40
CA GLY A 57 -1.85 -4.84 -4.44
C GLY A 57 -1.38 -3.42 -4.03
N PRO A 58 -1.83 -2.88 -2.88
CA PRO A 58 -1.29 -1.65 -2.29
C PRO A 58 0.23 -1.59 -2.17
N ILE A 59 0.84 -2.66 -1.65
CA ILE A 59 2.29 -2.75 -1.44
C ILE A 59 3.03 -2.80 -2.77
N THR A 60 2.49 -3.47 -3.79
CA THR A 60 3.15 -3.55 -5.09
C THR A 60 3.20 -2.20 -5.80
N ASN A 61 2.16 -1.38 -5.67
CA ASN A 61 2.19 -0.01 -6.20
C ASN A 61 3.28 0.82 -5.51
N ILE A 62 3.41 0.72 -4.18
CA ILE A 62 4.48 1.39 -3.43
C ILE A 62 5.86 0.87 -3.88
N LEU A 63 6.01 -0.44 -4.07
CA LEU A 63 7.27 -1.04 -4.51
C LEU A 63 7.66 -0.53 -5.90
N ASP A 64 6.73 -0.47 -6.84
CA ASP A 64 6.99 0.02 -8.19
C ASP A 64 7.51 1.47 -8.17
N ASP A 65 6.85 2.35 -7.41
CA ASP A 65 7.26 3.74 -7.26
C ASP A 65 8.67 3.84 -6.62
N VAL A 66 8.90 3.13 -5.51
CA VAL A 66 10.19 3.14 -4.79
C VAL A 66 11.32 2.55 -5.62
N LEU A 67 11.09 1.47 -6.36
CA LEU A 67 12.10 0.85 -7.21
C LEU A 67 12.52 1.78 -8.37
N ILE A 68 11.63 2.67 -8.82
CA ILE A 68 11.90 3.66 -9.87
C ILE A 68 12.61 4.89 -9.30
N SER A 69 12.21 5.39 -8.12
CA SER A 69 12.63 6.72 -7.64
C SER A 69 13.65 6.72 -6.49
N CYS A 70 13.84 5.60 -5.77
CA CYS A 70 14.65 5.59 -4.55
C CYS A 70 16.15 5.73 -4.85
N GLN A 71 16.80 6.64 -4.13
CA GLN A 71 18.25 6.88 -4.21
C GLN A 71 19.03 6.18 -3.08
N ASN A 72 18.32 5.65 -2.07
CA ASN A 72 18.93 5.02 -0.92
C ASN A 72 19.12 3.51 -1.16
N PRO A 73 20.37 3.02 -1.28
CA PRO A 73 20.63 1.63 -1.64
C PRO A 73 20.16 0.64 -0.55
N VAL A 74 20.14 1.05 0.72
CA VAL A 74 19.71 0.17 1.82
C VAL A 74 18.19 -0.02 1.77
N THR A 75 17.45 1.06 1.54
CA THR A 75 15.98 1.00 1.36
C THR A 75 15.63 0.20 0.12
N LEU A 76 16.35 0.42 -0.98
CA LEU A 76 16.15 -0.28 -2.25
C LEU A 76 16.38 -1.80 -2.11
N GLU A 77 17.42 -2.22 -1.39
CA GLU A 77 17.68 -3.63 -1.11
C GLU A 77 16.52 -4.27 -0.32
N SER A 78 16.03 -3.60 0.72
CA SER A 78 14.87 -4.08 1.50
C SER A 78 13.59 -4.16 0.67
N ALA A 79 13.35 -3.18 -0.22
CA ALA A 79 12.22 -3.17 -1.16
C ALA A 79 12.32 -4.35 -2.14
N HIS A 80 13.49 -4.57 -2.73
CA HIS A 80 13.74 -5.68 -3.64
C HIS A 80 13.60 -7.05 -2.94
N GLN A 81 14.06 -7.16 -1.69
CA GLN A 81 13.86 -8.36 -0.89
C GLN A 81 12.38 -8.67 -0.66
N LEU A 82 11.57 -7.66 -0.33
CA LEU A 82 10.13 -7.81 -0.18
C LEU A 82 9.47 -8.24 -1.50
N LEU A 83 9.81 -7.60 -2.62
CA LEU A 83 9.30 -7.96 -3.94
C LEU A 83 9.58 -9.43 -4.26
N ARG A 84 10.80 -9.90 -4.02
CA ARG A 84 11.17 -11.30 -4.22
C ARG A 84 10.33 -12.24 -3.36
N THR A 85 10.09 -11.91 -2.09
CA THR A 85 9.23 -12.70 -1.20
C THR A 85 7.78 -12.76 -1.71
N ILE A 86 7.26 -11.64 -2.23
CA ILE A 86 5.91 -11.57 -2.82
C ILE A 86 5.83 -12.48 -4.06
N ILE A 87 6.73 -12.30 -5.03
CA ILE A 87 6.72 -13.05 -6.30
C ILE A 87 6.96 -14.55 -6.08
N SER A 88 7.77 -14.92 -5.09
CA SER A 88 8.05 -16.33 -4.79
C SER A 88 6.84 -17.10 -4.24
N ASN A 89 5.79 -16.41 -3.80
CA ASN A 89 4.58 -17.03 -3.28
C ASN A 89 3.41 -16.86 -4.27
N PRO A 90 2.89 -17.96 -4.84
CA PRO A 90 1.84 -17.89 -5.86
C PRO A 90 0.53 -17.27 -5.34
N ARG A 91 0.27 -17.34 -4.03
CA ARG A 91 -0.92 -16.71 -3.43
C ARG A 91 -0.84 -15.19 -3.45
N PHE A 92 0.35 -14.63 -3.22
CA PHE A 92 0.54 -13.19 -3.29
C PHE A 92 0.53 -12.73 -4.74
N SER A 93 1.18 -13.46 -5.66
CA SER A 93 1.13 -13.14 -7.09
C SER A 93 -0.31 -13.04 -7.63
N ALA A 94 -1.19 -13.98 -7.28
CA ALA A 94 -2.61 -13.89 -7.65
C ALA A 94 -3.36 -12.73 -6.96
N ALA A 95 -2.89 -12.28 -5.79
CA ALA A 95 -3.47 -11.18 -5.04
C ALA A 95 -2.97 -9.79 -5.49
N MET A 96 -1.87 -9.71 -6.26
CA MET A 96 -1.33 -8.44 -6.78
C MET A 96 -2.36 -7.70 -7.64
N GLU A 97 -3.15 -8.44 -8.43
CA GLU A 97 -4.18 -7.88 -9.32
C GLU A 97 -5.44 -7.42 -8.57
N ASN A 98 -5.59 -7.77 -7.28
CA ASN A 98 -6.80 -7.49 -6.50
C ASN A 98 -6.62 -6.26 -5.60
N THR A 99 -6.51 -5.09 -6.21
CA THR A 99 -6.35 -3.79 -5.52
C THR A 99 -7.53 -3.42 -4.63
N ASP A 100 -8.74 -3.91 -4.91
CA ASP A 100 -9.94 -3.65 -4.10
C ASP A 100 -10.05 -4.53 -2.84
N ALA A 101 -9.18 -5.53 -2.67
CA ALA A 101 -9.24 -6.44 -1.51
C ALA A 101 -9.09 -5.70 -0.18
N LEU A 102 -8.19 -4.71 -0.13
CA LEU A 102 -7.99 -3.87 1.03
C LEU A 102 -9.22 -3.00 1.31
N ASP A 103 -9.73 -2.32 0.29
CA ASP A 103 -10.85 -1.38 0.43
C ASP A 103 -12.14 -2.08 0.90
N ARG A 104 -12.45 -3.27 0.36
CA ARG A 104 -13.57 -4.10 0.85
C ARG A 104 -13.38 -4.54 2.30
N ALA A 105 -12.16 -4.92 2.68
CA ALA A 105 -11.85 -5.34 4.03
C ALA A 105 -12.00 -4.19 5.03
N LEU A 106 -11.46 -3.01 4.70
CA LEU A 106 -11.60 -1.81 5.51
C LEU A 106 -13.06 -1.32 5.56
N GLY A 107 -13.80 -1.42 4.46
CA GLY A 107 -15.24 -1.13 4.42
C GLY A 107 -16.04 -1.95 5.42
N SER A 108 -15.74 -3.24 5.55
CA SER A 108 -16.37 -4.11 6.57
C SER A 108 -16.03 -3.74 8.02
N LEU A 109 -14.99 -2.93 8.23
CA LEU A 109 -14.56 -2.39 9.52
C LEU A 109 -15.03 -0.95 9.76
N GLY A 110 -15.72 -0.32 8.80
CA GLY A 110 -16.13 1.09 8.85
C GLY A 110 -15.05 2.08 8.38
N PHE A 111 -13.94 1.61 7.81
CA PHE A 111 -12.83 2.41 7.30
C PHE A 111 -12.73 2.39 5.76
N GLY A 112 -13.86 2.15 5.08
CA GLY A 112 -13.90 2.15 3.62
C GLY A 112 -13.40 3.47 3.03
N GLY A 113 -12.69 3.43 1.91
CA GLY A 113 -12.10 4.61 1.30
C GLY A 113 -10.84 5.14 1.99
N LEU A 114 -10.41 4.61 3.15
CA LEU A 114 -9.16 5.03 3.80
C LEU A 114 -7.96 4.91 2.84
N TRP A 115 -7.83 3.77 2.17
CA TRP A 115 -6.72 3.57 1.23
C TRP A 115 -6.82 4.48 0.00
N LYS A 116 -8.01 4.55 -0.61
CA LYS A 116 -8.23 5.29 -1.86
C LYS A 116 -8.16 6.79 -1.66
N ASN A 117 -8.73 7.33 -0.58
CA ASN A 117 -8.93 8.76 -0.42
C ASN A 117 -7.82 9.43 0.39
N SER A 118 -7.09 8.67 1.21
CA SER A 118 -6.05 9.24 2.07
C SER A 118 -4.64 9.05 1.50
N THR A 119 -4.47 8.27 0.43
CA THR A 119 -3.18 8.19 -0.25
C THR A 119 -3.05 9.29 -1.30
N TYR A 120 -1.84 9.78 -1.49
CA TYR A 120 -1.50 10.74 -2.55
C TYR A 120 -2.03 10.40 -3.95
N GLN A 121 -2.08 9.11 -4.32
CA GLN A 121 -2.68 8.66 -5.59
C GLN A 121 -4.16 9.05 -5.71
N GLY A 122 -4.93 8.94 -4.61
CA GLY A 122 -6.31 9.42 -4.55
C GLY A 122 -6.46 10.93 -4.69
N HIS A 123 -5.59 11.70 -4.04
CA HIS A 123 -5.60 13.16 -4.17
C HIS A 123 -5.30 13.59 -5.62
N HIS A 124 -4.37 12.92 -6.31
CA HIS A 124 -4.08 13.19 -7.72
C HIS A 124 -5.19 12.76 -8.66
N GLU A 125 -5.85 11.64 -8.40
CA GLU A 125 -6.98 11.17 -9.21
C GLU A 125 -8.16 12.16 -9.13
N VAL A 126 -8.52 12.60 -7.91
CA VAL A 126 -9.56 13.63 -7.71
C VAL A 126 -9.14 14.97 -8.33
N ALA A 127 -7.89 15.40 -8.16
CA ALA A 127 -7.39 16.64 -8.77
C ALA A 127 -7.42 16.57 -10.31
N ARG A 128 -7.09 15.41 -10.89
CA ARG A 128 -7.13 15.18 -12.33
C ARG A 128 -8.57 15.19 -12.87
N GLU A 129 -9.50 14.57 -12.17
CA GLU A 129 -10.92 14.59 -12.54
C GLU A 129 -11.48 16.03 -12.49
N CYS A 130 -11.17 16.78 -11.44
CA CYS A 130 -11.50 18.20 -11.33
C CYS A 130 -10.87 19.03 -12.46
N THR A 131 -9.64 18.72 -12.87
CA THR A 131 -8.96 19.40 -13.99
C THR A 131 -9.71 19.15 -15.31
N VAL A 132 -10.08 17.91 -15.60
CA VAL A 132 -10.86 17.55 -16.80
C VAL A 132 -12.24 18.23 -16.80
N LEU A 133 -12.90 18.28 -15.65
CA LEU A 133 -14.19 18.97 -15.51
C LEU A 133 -14.05 20.48 -15.70
N THR A 134 -12.95 21.06 -15.21
CA THR A 134 -12.64 22.48 -15.38
C THR A 134 -12.38 22.81 -16.86
N ASP A 135 -11.62 21.97 -17.58
CA ASP A 135 -11.39 22.14 -19.02
C ASP A 135 -12.69 22.11 -19.82
N LYS A 136 -13.59 21.16 -19.51
CA LYS A 136 -14.93 21.09 -20.15
C LYS A 136 -15.81 22.29 -19.83
N LEU A 137 -15.73 22.81 -18.61
CA LEU A 137 -16.46 24.01 -18.21
C LEU A 137 -15.94 25.25 -18.93
N ILE A 138 -14.61 25.38 -19.05
CA ILE A 138 -13.96 26.44 -19.82
C ILE A 138 -14.41 26.37 -21.29
N GLU A 139 -14.43 25.18 -21.89
CA GLU A 139 -14.89 24.98 -23.27
C GLU A 139 -16.34 25.45 -23.46
N LEU A 140 -17.23 25.15 -22.50
CA LEU A 140 -18.63 25.60 -22.51
C LEU A 140 -18.82 27.12 -22.31
N ILE A 141 -17.89 27.79 -21.61
CA ILE A 141 -17.96 29.23 -21.34
C ILE A 141 -17.40 30.04 -22.51
N ILE A 142 -16.41 29.49 -23.24
CA ILE A 142 -15.73 30.18 -24.34
C ILE A 142 -16.41 29.90 -25.70
N ALA A 143 -17.20 28.83 -25.82
CA ALA A 143 -18.04 28.53 -26.99
C ALA A 143 -19.34 29.35 -27.00
#